data_AF-A0A9X1VJH1-F1
#
_entry.id   AF-A0A9X1VJH1-F1
#
_cell.length_a   1.000
_cell.length_b   1.000
_cell.length_c   1.000
_cell.angle_alpha   90.00
_cell.angle_beta   90.00
_cell.angle_gamma   90.00
#
_symmetry.space_group_name_H-M   'P 1'
#
loop_
_entity.id
_entity.type
_entity.pdbx_description
1 polymer ?
#
loop_
_entity_poly.entity_id
_entity_poly.type
_entity_poly.pdbx_seq_one_letter_code
_entity_poly.pdbx_strand_id
1 'polypeptide(L)'
;MISRSVLAVLLALVLFTARAQTPLGQPSLDESKVQMWCATVRFVYDDAGRPNLKSTVRCEGGNLDALAASIRPDSLRVYSLLYQPIEGRGAIYQGKKDNPARLAALAKAIVNKLKGSPARRKDPARMARVAALETALTNYVTSGTPMGEVSAAMAPEKADTAVAATAPGAPGPAEAAEAQAAAERDAAGTNPNASPAAGTESLLNRFAAPLALILGILSLVLYIMLRVTLGQWRRQQRRETLEAKQAATAAQAAAAETSAAVADSAARLKRAEALVLAGAPEPAATPALDRLSPAQRLEVERLVSQRVDEELRWLRANLPELVAEATGAAATPTAAPAPLPDAPATGQVADDVQMD
;
A
#
# COMPACT_ATOMS: atom_id res chain seq x y z
N MET A 1 19.29 -27.20 -49.42
CA MET A 1 18.26 -26.13 -49.48
C MET A 1 17.43 -26.06 -48.18
N ILE A 2 18.06 -26.07 -46.98
CA ILE A 2 17.35 -26.08 -45.68
C ILE A 2 17.55 -24.77 -44.87
N SER A 3 18.36 -23.83 -45.35
CA SER A 3 18.90 -22.77 -44.49
C SER A 3 18.04 -21.48 -44.40
N ARG A 4 17.06 -21.27 -45.28
CA ARG A 4 16.27 -20.01 -45.30
C ARG A 4 14.97 -20.08 -44.48
N SER A 5 14.27 -21.21 -44.49
CA SER A 5 13.00 -21.36 -43.78
C SER A 5 13.18 -21.48 -42.27
N VAL A 6 14.26 -22.13 -41.81
CA VAL A 6 14.57 -22.25 -40.37
C VAL A 6 14.99 -20.91 -39.79
N LEU A 7 15.75 -20.10 -40.53
CA LEU A 7 16.17 -18.77 -40.10
C LEU A 7 14.96 -17.81 -39.98
N ALA A 8 14.00 -17.88 -40.91
CA ALA A 8 12.78 -17.07 -40.86
C ALA A 8 11.87 -17.44 -39.67
N VAL A 9 11.77 -18.74 -39.35
CA VAL A 9 10.99 -19.20 -38.19
C VAL A 9 11.66 -18.81 -36.87
N LEU A 10 12.98 -18.91 -36.77
CA LEU A 10 13.73 -18.45 -35.59
C LEU A 10 13.66 -16.92 -35.41
N LEU A 11 13.74 -16.14 -36.49
CA LEU A 11 13.61 -14.68 -36.42
C LEU A 11 12.19 -14.27 -36.02
N ALA A 12 11.16 -14.97 -36.52
CA ALA A 12 9.78 -14.77 -36.11
C ALA A 12 9.58 -15.13 -34.63
N LEU A 13 10.19 -16.22 -34.13
CA LEU A 13 10.08 -16.62 -32.73
C LEU A 13 10.71 -15.59 -31.77
N VAL A 14 11.84 -14.97 -32.16
CA VAL A 14 12.50 -13.92 -31.37
C VAL A 14 11.73 -12.59 -31.41
N LEU A 15 11.05 -12.28 -32.51
CA LEU A 15 10.20 -11.08 -32.61
C LEU A 15 8.88 -11.20 -31.83
N PHE A 16 8.36 -12.42 -31.65
CA PHE A 16 7.14 -12.65 -30.86
C PHE A 16 7.38 -12.62 -29.33
N THR A 17 8.57 -13.00 -28.85
CA THR A 17 8.90 -12.92 -27.41
C THR A 17 9.22 -11.49 -26.95
N ALA A 18 9.51 -10.57 -27.87
CA ALA A 18 9.83 -9.18 -27.56
C ALA A 18 8.59 -8.28 -27.29
N ARG A 19 7.35 -8.78 -27.41
CA ARG A 19 6.12 -7.98 -27.19
C ARG A 19 5.45 -8.14 -25.83
N ALA A 20 6.05 -8.86 -24.89
CA ALA A 20 5.50 -9.06 -23.54
C ALA A 20 6.35 -8.42 -22.43
N GLN A 21 7.35 -7.61 -22.75
CA GLN A 21 8.07 -6.83 -21.74
C GLN A 21 7.39 -5.46 -21.61
N THR A 22 6.39 -5.40 -20.73
CA THR A 22 6.05 -4.12 -20.10
C THR A 22 7.35 -3.54 -19.50
N PRO A 23 7.61 -2.23 -19.67
CA PRO A 23 8.81 -1.62 -19.11
C PRO A 23 8.91 -1.95 -17.62
N LEU A 24 10.09 -2.39 -17.18
CA LEU A 24 10.40 -2.74 -15.79
C LEU A 24 9.87 -1.63 -14.87
N GLY A 25 8.80 -1.95 -14.12
CA GLY A 25 8.15 -1.03 -13.18
C GLY A 25 6.70 -0.64 -13.50
N GLN A 26 6.17 -0.93 -14.69
CA GLN A 26 4.74 -0.74 -14.99
C GLN A 26 3.96 -2.05 -14.80
N PRO A 27 2.86 -2.07 -14.01
CA PRO A 27 2.04 -3.25 -13.85
C PRO A 27 1.45 -3.67 -15.20
N SER A 28 1.40 -4.98 -15.44
CA SER A 28 0.70 -5.49 -16.63
C SER A 28 -0.79 -5.13 -16.59
N LEU A 29 -1.47 -5.13 -17.74
CA LEU A 29 -2.92 -4.87 -17.78
C LEU A 29 -3.68 -5.79 -16.81
N ASP A 30 -3.34 -7.07 -16.79
CA ASP A 30 -4.02 -8.06 -15.94
C ASP A 30 -3.69 -7.86 -14.47
N GLU A 31 -2.46 -7.47 -14.15
CA GLU A 31 -2.09 -7.07 -12.80
C GLU A 31 -2.85 -5.83 -12.33
N SER A 32 -2.98 -4.82 -13.19
CA SER A 32 -3.80 -3.63 -12.89
C SER A 32 -5.27 -3.98 -12.70
N LYS A 33 -5.83 -4.86 -13.53
CA LYS A 33 -7.19 -5.36 -13.34
C LYS A 33 -7.35 -6.10 -12.02
N VAL A 34 -6.39 -6.96 -11.65
CA VAL A 34 -6.41 -7.68 -10.37
C VAL A 34 -6.37 -6.72 -9.20
N GLN A 35 -5.55 -5.66 -9.25
CA GLN A 35 -5.53 -4.63 -8.20
C GLN A 35 -6.88 -3.91 -8.10
N MET A 36 -7.48 -3.52 -9.22
CA MET A 36 -8.81 -2.90 -9.26
C MET A 36 -9.90 -3.80 -8.68
N TRP A 37 -9.91 -5.08 -9.07
CA TRP A 37 -10.89 -6.04 -8.57
C TRP A 37 -10.67 -6.38 -7.11
N CYS A 38 -9.43 -6.53 -6.67
CA CYS A 38 -9.10 -6.76 -5.28
C CYS A 38 -9.64 -5.65 -4.36
N ALA A 39 -9.37 -4.39 -4.72
CA ALA A 39 -9.88 -3.23 -4.01
C ALA A 39 -11.42 -3.21 -3.99
N THR A 40 -12.04 -3.50 -5.13
CA THR A 40 -13.50 -3.54 -5.28
C THR A 40 -14.14 -4.64 -4.43
N VAL A 41 -13.60 -5.86 -4.45
CA VAL A 41 -14.14 -6.99 -3.66
C VAL A 41 -14.01 -6.69 -2.17
N ARG A 42 -12.86 -6.19 -1.73
CA ARG A 42 -12.65 -5.78 -0.33
C ARG A 42 -13.62 -4.68 0.10
N PHE A 43 -13.85 -3.68 -0.77
CA PHE A 43 -14.86 -2.66 -0.57
C PHE A 43 -16.25 -3.26 -0.38
N VAL A 44 -16.66 -4.20 -1.24
CA VAL A 44 -17.99 -4.83 -1.15
C VAL A 44 -18.13 -5.62 0.16
N TYR A 45 -17.08 -6.32 0.59
CA TYR A 45 -17.09 -7.06 1.85
C TYR A 45 -17.18 -6.16 3.07
N ASP A 46 -16.47 -5.02 3.08
CA ASP A 46 -16.63 -4.01 4.13
C ASP A 46 -18.03 -3.43 4.15
N ASP A 47 -18.52 -3.05 2.98
CA ASP A 47 -19.81 -2.40 2.82
C ASP A 47 -20.99 -3.33 3.17
N ALA A 48 -20.78 -4.64 3.08
CA ALA A 48 -21.72 -5.67 3.53
C ALA A 48 -21.49 -6.13 4.99
N GLY A 49 -20.51 -5.57 5.71
CA GLY A 49 -20.20 -5.94 7.09
C GLY A 49 -19.63 -7.36 7.24
N ARG A 50 -18.86 -7.83 6.25
CA ARG A 50 -18.23 -9.15 6.22
C ARG A 50 -16.69 -9.06 6.07
N PRO A 51 -15.99 -8.37 6.97
CA PRO A 51 -14.53 -8.16 6.84
C PRO A 51 -13.73 -9.48 6.90
N ASN A 52 -14.28 -10.53 7.52
CA ASN A 52 -13.66 -11.85 7.62
C ASN A 52 -13.33 -12.46 6.23
N LEU A 53 -14.13 -12.12 5.21
CA LEU A 53 -13.94 -12.59 3.84
C LEU A 53 -12.77 -11.90 3.13
N LYS A 54 -12.24 -10.79 3.64
CA LYS A 54 -11.09 -10.11 3.01
C LYS A 54 -9.82 -10.95 2.96
N SER A 55 -9.67 -11.86 3.94
CA SER A 55 -8.51 -12.73 4.06
C SER A 55 -8.54 -13.90 3.07
N THR A 56 -9.72 -14.22 2.52
CA THR A 56 -9.89 -15.30 1.54
C THR A 56 -9.63 -14.82 0.12
N VAL A 57 -9.72 -13.51 -0.15
CA VAL A 57 -9.45 -12.92 -1.47
C VAL A 57 -7.97 -12.99 -1.79
N ARG A 58 -7.65 -13.67 -2.90
CA ARG A 58 -6.28 -13.79 -3.40
C ARG A 58 -6.00 -12.67 -4.41
N CYS A 59 -5.34 -11.62 -3.93
CA CYS A 59 -4.98 -10.45 -4.75
C CYS A 59 -3.53 -10.48 -5.27
N GLU A 60 -2.75 -11.47 -4.85
CA GLU A 60 -1.33 -11.59 -5.20
C GLU A 60 -1.15 -12.37 -6.51
N GLY A 61 -0.17 -11.96 -7.33
CA GLY A 61 0.28 -12.74 -8.49
C GLY A 61 -0.35 -12.40 -9.85
N GLY A 62 -1.07 -11.26 -9.97
CA GLY A 62 -1.52 -10.72 -11.27
C GLY A 62 -2.47 -11.62 -12.08
N ASN A 63 -3.02 -12.67 -11.47
CA ASN A 63 -3.86 -13.65 -12.16
C ASN A 63 -5.36 -13.46 -11.84
N LEU A 64 -6.14 -13.11 -12.87
CA LEU A 64 -7.59 -12.91 -12.77
C LEU A 64 -8.36 -14.21 -12.46
N ASP A 65 -7.93 -15.35 -12.98
CA ASP A 65 -8.59 -16.64 -12.73
C ASP A 65 -8.43 -17.08 -11.28
N ALA A 66 -7.24 -16.84 -10.71
CA ALA A 66 -6.98 -17.10 -9.29
C ALA A 66 -7.83 -16.22 -8.38
N LEU A 67 -7.98 -14.93 -8.74
CA LEU A 67 -8.88 -14.02 -8.04
C LEU A 67 -10.33 -14.51 -8.16
N ALA A 68 -10.79 -14.83 -9.38
CA ALA A 68 -12.11 -15.36 -9.67
C ALA A 68 -12.43 -16.64 -8.87
N ALA A 69 -11.46 -17.54 -8.73
CA ALA A 69 -11.60 -18.74 -7.91
C ALA A 69 -11.75 -18.41 -6.41
N SER A 70 -11.05 -17.38 -5.92
CA SER A 70 -11.12 -16.97 -4.51
C SER A 70 -12.44 -16.29 -4.12
N ILE A 71 -13.11 -15.64 -5.08
CA ILE A 71 -14.40 -14.95 -4.85
C ILE A 71 -15.62 -15.80 -5.23
N ARG A 72 -15.42 -16.96 -5.87
CA ARG A 72 -16.50 -17.89 -6.25
C ARG A 72 -17.28 -18.49 -5.08
N PRO A 73 -16.64 -18.97 -3.99
CA PRO A 73 -17.36 -19.59 -2.88
C PRO A 73 -18.01 -18.59 -1.91
N ASP A 74 -18.03 -17.31 -2.26
CA ASP A 74 -18.52 -16.24 -1.39
C ASP A 74 -20.06 -16.21 -1.31
N SER A 75 -20.59 -16.09 -0.09
CA SER A 75 -22.01 -15.97 0.19
C SER A 75 -22.63 -14.67 -0.33
N LEU A 76 -21.84 -13.62 -0.52
CA LEU A 76 -22.29 -12.34 -1.08
C LEU A 76 -22.39 -12.37 -2.62
N ARG A 77 -22.15 -13.52 -3.25
CA ARG A 77 -22.30 -13.74 -4.70
C ARG A 77 -21.55 -12.72 -5.56
N VAL A 78 -20.45 -12.12 -5.04
CA VAL A 78 -19.69 -11.06 -5.73
C VAL A 78 -19.18 -11.52 -7.10
N TYR A 79 -18.79 -12.79 -7.22
CA TYR A 79 -18.44 -13.39 -8.50
C TYR A 79 -19.57 -13.28 -9.53
N SER A 80 -20.76 -13.77 -9.20
CA SER A 80 -21.88 -13.86 -10.15
C SER A 80 -22.56 -12.53 -10.44
N LEU A 81 -22.65 -11.64 -9.45
CA LEU A 81 -23.41 -10.38 -9.57
C LEU A 81 -22.57 -9.22 -10.09
N LEU A 82 -21.26 -9.23 -9.82
CA LEU A 82 -20.37 -8.12 -10.14
C LEU A 82 -19.27 -8.51 -11.12
N TYR A 83 -18.47 -9.54 -10.79
CA TYR A 83 -17.29 -9.89 -11.58
C TYR A 83 -17.64 -10.49 -12.95
N GLN A 84 -18.41 -11.59 -12.98
CA GLN A 84 -18.75 -12.32 -14.19
C GLN A 84 -19.50 -11.47 -15.24
N PRO A 85 -20.47 -10.60 -14.87
CA PRO A 85 -21.14 -9.74 -15.85
C PRO A 85 -20.23 -8.68 -16.48
N ILE A 86 -19.13 -8.31 -15.81
CA ILE A 86 -18.20 -7.27 -16.26
C ILE A 86 -17.02 -7.89 -17.03
N GLU A 87 -16.28 -8.82 -16.40
CA GLU A 87 -15.09 -9.44 -17.00
C GLU A 87 -15.43 -10.61 -17.91
N GLY A 88 -16.40 -11.46 -17.54
CA GLY A 88 -16.65 -12.74 -18.22
C GLY A 88 -17.02 -12.64 -19.69
N ARG A 89 -17.63 -11.53 -20.12
CA ARG A 89 -17.92 -11.26 -21.55
C ARG A 89 -16.90 -10.33 -22.21
N GLY A 90 -16.10 -9.61 -21.43
CA GLY A 90 -15.14 -8.62 -21.93
C GLY A 90 -15.72 -7.51 -22.81
N ALA A 91 -17.05 -7.37 -22.91
CA ALA A 91 -17.72 -6.45 -23.83
C ALA A 91 -17.34 -4.98 -23.57
N ILE A 92 -17.03 -4.66 -22.32
CA ILE A 92 -16.59 -3.32 -21.88
C ILE A 92 -15.25 -2.90 -22.52
N TYR A 93 -14.46 -3.84 -23.02
CA TYR A 93 -13.16 -3.59 -23.64
C TYR A 93 -13.23 -3.44 -25.15
N GLN A 94 -14.37 -3.72 -25.79
CA GLN A 94 -14.49 -3.63 -27.24
C GLN A 94 -14.24 -2.20 -27.72
N GLY A 95 -13.42 -2.06 -28.75
CA GLY A 95 -13.02 -0.76 -29.30
C GLY A 95 -12.02 0.03 -28.44
N LYS A 96 -11.50 -0.52 -27.33
CA LYS A 96 -10.46 0.12 -26.51
C LYS A 96 -9.07 -0.42 -26.87
N LYS A 97 -8.26 0.42 -27.51
CA LYS A 97 -6.91 0.05 -27.97
C LYS A 97 -5.86 0.21 -26.87
N ASP A 98 -5.99 1.23 -26.02
CA ASP A 98 -5.01 1.54 -24.98
C ASP A 98 -5.37 0.95 -23.61
N ASN A 99 -4.36 0.50 -22.86
CA ASN A 99 -4.51 0.00 -21.50
C ASN A 99 -5.25 0.96 -20.55
N PRO A 100 -4.92 2.27 -20.47
CA PRO A 100 -5.66 3.19 -19.60
C PRO A 100 -7.15 3.29 -19.99
N ALA A 101 -7.48 3.24 -21.29
CA ALA A 101 -8.86 3.27 -21.75
C ALA A 101 -9.64 2.01 -21.35
N ARG A 102 -8.98 0.85 -21.31
CA ARG A 102 -9.56 -0.41 -20.82
C ARG A 102 -9.78 -0.36 -19.30
N LEU A 103 -8.80 0.13 -18.54
CA LEU A 103 -8.93 0.26 -17.09
C LEU A 103 -9.99 1.30 -16.70
N ALA A 104 -10.08 2.43 -17.42
CA ALA A 104 -11.16 3.40 -17.24
C ALA A 104 -12.55 2.80 -17.52
N ALA A 105 -12.68 1.97 -18.57
CA ALA A 105 -13.92 1.26 -18.86
C ALA A 105 -14.29 0.27 -17.75
N LEU A 106 -13.30 -0.44 -17.19
CA LEU A 106 -13.49 -1.32 -16.04
C LEU A 106 -13.96 -0.53 -14.80
N ALA A 107 -13.28 0.55 -14.44
CA ALA A 107 -13.64 1.40 -13.31
C ALA A 107 -15.10 1.88 -13.43
N LYS A 108 -15.47 2.38 -14.61
CA LYS A 108 -16.83 2.85 -14.90
C LYS A 108 -17.87 1.74 -14.79
N ALA A 109 -17.57 0.55 -15.31
CA ALA A 109 -18.47 -0.60 -15.24
C ALA A 109 -18.71 -1.04 -13.78
N ILE A 110 -17.64 -1.11 -12.99
CA ILE A 110 -17.69 -1.41 -11.55
C ILE A 110 -18.58 -0.39 -10.84
N VAL A 111 -18.25 0.90 -10.94
CA VAL A 111 -18.98 1.98 -10.24
C VAL A 111 -20.45 2.00 -10.65
N ASN A 112 -20.77 1.85 -11.94
CA ASN A 112 -22.16 1.80 -12.41
C ASN A 112 -22.94 0.63 -11.80
N LYS A 113 -22.33 -0.55 -11.69
CA LYS A 113 -22.96 -1.69 -11.01
C LYS A 113 -23.13 -1.44 -9.52
N LEU A 114 -22.12 -0.87 -8.85
CA LEU A 114 -22.20 -0.60 -7.42
C LEU A 114 -23.27 0.46 -7.09
N LYS A 115 -23.35 1.54 -7.87
CA LYS A 115 -24.40 2.58 -7.76
C LYS A 115 -25.79 2.05 -8.13
N GLY A 116 -25.86 1.03 -8.99
CA GLY A 116 -27.10 0.36 -9.37
C GLY A 116 -27.71 -0.53 -8.28
N SER A 117 -26.94 -0.92 -7.25
CA SER A 117 -27.45 -1.76 -6.16
C SER A 117 -28.51 -0.99 -5.33
N PRO A 118 -29.72 -1.56 -5.16
CA PRO A 118 -30.77 -0.96 -4.33
C PRO A 118 -30.33 -0.71 -2.89
N ALA A 119 -29.51 -1.61 -2.33
CA ALA A 119 -29.05 -1.52 -0.95
C ALA A 119 -28.15 -0.30 -0.71
N ARG A 120 -27.37 0.12 -1.72
CA ARG A 120 -26.57 1.36 -1.65
C ARG A 120 -27.39 2.59 -1.95
N ARG A 121 -28.28 2.54 -2.95
CA ARG A 121 -29.13 3.70 -3.30
C ARG A 121 -30.01 4.20 -2.16
N LYS A 122 -30.45 3.29 -1.27
CA LYS A 122 -31.27 3.61 -0.10
C LYS A 122 -30.46 4.22 1.07
N ASP A 123 -29.14 4.14 1.02
CA ASP A 123 -28.25 4.61 2.10
C ASP A 123 -27.25 5.66 1.56
N PRO A 124 -27.40 6.95 1.94
CA PRO A 124 -26.53 8.01 1.45
C PRO A 124 -25.07 7.84 1.91
N ALA A 125 -24.81 7.26 3.08
CA ALA A 125 -23.45 7.01 3.55
C ALA A 125 -22.77 5.93 2.70
N ARG A 126 -23.51 4.90 2.27
CA ARG A 126 -23.01 3.90 1.31
C ARG A 126 -22.69 4.49 -0.04
N MET A 127 -23.54 5.39 -0.54
CA MET A 127 -23.29 6.10 -1.80
C MET A 127 -22.05 6.99 -1.73
N ALA A 128 -21.81 7.67 -0.61
CA ALA A 128 -20.60 8.45 -0.39
C ALA A 128 -19.33 7.57 -0.43
N ARG A 129 -19.39 6.37 0.16
CA ARG A 129 -18.29 5.38 0.06
C ARG A 129 -18.04 4.91 -1.37
N VAL A 130 -19.10 4.72 -2.16
CA VAL A 130 -18.95 4.39 -3.60
C VAL A 130 -18.29 5.54 -4.37
N ALA A 131 -18.61 6.80 -4.03
CA ALA A 131 -17.95 7.95 -4.64
C ALA A 131 -16.46 8.02 -4.27
N ALA A 132 -16.08 7.71 -3.03
CA ALA A 132 -14.68 7.60 -2.63
C ALA A 132 -13.94 6.49 -3.41
N LEU A 133 -14.58 5.34 -3.61
CA LEU A 133 -14.04 4.26 -4.45
C LEU A 133 -13.87 4.70 -5.91
N GLU A 134 -14.84 5.43 -6.47
CA GLU A 134 -14.74 5.98 -7.83
C GLU A 134 -13.54 6.91 -8.00
N THR A 135 -13.31 7.80 -7.03
CA THR A 135 -12.12 8.66 -6.99
C THR A 135 -10.84 7.84 -6.92
N ALA A 136 -10.78 6.83 -6.03
CA ALA A 136 -9.61 5.96 -5.89
C ALA A 136 -9.30 5.19 -7.18
N LEU A 137 -10.31 4.61 -7.83
CA LEU A 137 -10.16 3.90 -9.10
C LEU A 137 -9.72 4.85 -10.23
N THR A 138 -10.25 6.07 -10.27
CA THR A 138 -9.85 7.07 -11.27
C THR A 138 -8.41 7.54 -11.07
N ASN A 139 -8.01 7.75 -9.81
CA ASN A 139 -6.63 8.08 -9.44
C ASN A 139 -5.68 6.92 -9.79
N TYR A 140 -6.08 5.67 -9.56
CA TYR A 140 -5.31 4.49 -9.95
C TYR A 140 -5.09 4.46 -11.47
N VAL A 141 -6.14 4.67 -12.26
CA VAL A 141 -6.06 4.67 -13.73
C VAL A 141 -5.17 5.81 -14.26
N THR A 142 -5.19 6.96 -13.59
CA THR A 142 -4.48 8.17 -14.05
C THR A 142 -3.01 8.20 -13.61
N SER A 143 -2.73 7.77 -12.37
CA SER A 143 -1.41 7.88 -11.74
C SER A 143 -0.64 6.56 -11.68
N GLY A 144 -1.31 5.40 -11.83
CA GLY A 144 -0.70 4.09 -11.68
C GLY A 144 -0.31 3.71 -10.24
N THR A 145 -0.55 4.60 -9.27
CA THR A 145 -0.21 4.38 -7.86
C THR A 145 -1.07 3.26 -7.29
N PRO A 146 -0.50 2.13 -6.82
CA PRO A 146 -1.29 1.02 -6.29
C PRO A 146 -2.23 1.49 -5.19
N MET A 147 -3.49 1.07 -5.29
CA MET A 147 -4.46 1.34 -4.24
C MET A 147 -4.02 0.57 -3.00
N GLY A 148 -3.38 1.26 -2.05
CA GLY A 148 -3.19 0.77 -0.69
C GLY A 148 -4.54 0.37 -0.09
N GLU A 149 -4.54 -0.35 1.04
CA GLU A 149 -5.77 -0.80 1.71
C GLU A 149 -6.82 0.33 1.69
N VAL A 150 -7.88 0.14 0.89
CA VAL A 150 -8.92 1.14 0.64
C VAL A 150 -9.55 1.64 1.94
N SER A 151 -9.36 0.89 3.04
CA SER A 151 -9.58 1.27 4.44
C SER A 151 -9.01 2.64 4.83
N ALA A 152 -7.84 3.04 4.33
CA ALA A 152 -7.20 4.32 4.72
C ALA A 152 -7.81 5.54 4.00
N ALA A 153 -8.40 5.35 2.82
CA ALA A 153 -9.13 6.39 2.08
C ALA A 153 -10.63 6.46 2.47
N MET A 154 -11.07 5.59 3.39
CA MET A 154 -12.47 5.44 3.83
C MET A 154 -12.81 6.24 5.10
N ALA A 155 -11.87 7.01 5.66
CA ALA A 155 -12.17 7.93 6.75
C ALA A 155 -12.63 9.28 6.16
N PRO A 156 -13.93 9.63 6.21
CA PRO A 156 -14.31 11.02 6.02
C PRO A 156 -13.69 11.85 7.14
N GLU A 157 -12.92 12.86 6.78
CA GLU A 157 -12.52 13.92 7.69
C GLU A 157 -13.80 14.66 8.15
N LYS A 158 -14.11 14.54 9.45
CA LYS A 158 -15.23 15.15 10.22
C LYS A 158 -16.67 14.67 9.98
N ALA A 159 -17.21 13.95 10.98
CA ALA A 159 -18.39 14.39 11.75
C ALA A 159 -18.38 13.73 13.14
N ASP A 160 -18.62 14.54 14.17
CA ASP A 160 -18.61 14.19 15.59
C ASP A 160 -19.64 13.13 16.01
N THR A 161 -19.22 12.33 17.02
CA THR A 161 -19.98 11.76 18.13
C THR A 161 -21.45 11.37 17.90
N ALA A 162 -21.71 10.08 17.70
CA ALA A 162 -22.81 9.38 18.37
C ALA A 162 -22.61 7.85 18.36
N VAL A 163 -22.82 7.29 19.55
CA VAL A 163 -22.76 5.89 19.96
C VAL A 163 -23.75 5.01 19.19
N ALA A 164 -23.29 3.84 18.72
CA ALA A 164 -24.05 2.58 18.82
C ALA A 164 -23.11 1.39 18.53
N ALA A 165 -22.52 0.86 19.60
CA ALA A 165 -22.08 -0.53 19.61
C ALA A 165 -23.34 -1.41 19.54
N THR A 166 -23.45 -2.26 18.52
CA THR A 166 -24.41 -3.37 18.52
C THR A 166 -23.70 -4.62 18.01
N ALA A 167 -23.94 -5.71 18.75
CA ALA A 167 -23.21 -6.97 18.77
C ALA A 167 -23.04 -7.68 17.41
N PRO A 168 -22.02 -8.55 17.28
CA PRO A 168 -21.80 -9.33 16.08
C PRO A 168 -22.77 -10.54 16.04
N GLY A 169 -23.42 -10.77 14.90
CA GLY A 169 -23.97 -12.11 14.60
C GLY A 169 -25.46 -12.22 14.23
N ALA A 170 -26.08 -11.22 13.61
CA ALA A 170 -27.37 -11.41 12.94
C ALA A 170 -27.32 -10.92 11.47
N PRO A 171 -27.81 -11.70 10.49
CA PRO A 171 -27.97 -11.23 9.11
C PRO A 171 -29.00 -10.10 9.08
N GLY A 172 -28.63 -8.97 8.50
CA GLY A 172 -29.49 -7.79 8.42
C GLY A 172 -30.62 -7.97 7.39
N PRO A 173 -31.75 -7.26 7.52
CA PRO A 173 -32.92 -7.36 6.63
C PRO A 173 -32.63 -7.01 5.16
N ALA A 174 -31.44 -6.48 4.85
CA ALA A 174 -30.97 -6.23 3.49
C ALA A 174 -30.51 -7.51 2.75
N GLU A 175 -30.06 -8.56 3.46
CA GLU A 175 -29.60 -9.82 2.84
C GLU A 175 -30.78 -10.67 2.31
N ALA A 176 -31.96 -10.60 2.94
CA ALA A 176 -33.14 -11.35 2.48
C ALA A 176 -33.70 -10.82 1.15
N ALA A 177 -33.63 -9.50 0.92
CA ALA A 177 -34.19 -8.85 -0.27
C ALA A 177 -33.35 -9.09 -1.53
N GLU A 178 -32.02 -9.18 -1.44
CA GLU A 178 -31.15 -9.45 -2.59
C GLU A 178 -31.05 -10.96 -2.91
N ALA A 179 -31.22 -11.85 -1.91
CA ALA A 179 -31.28 -13.29 -2.13
C ALA A 179 -32.59 -13.73 -2.82
N GLN A 180 -33.74 -13.15 -2.44
CA GLN A 180 -35.04 -13.47 -3.05
C GLN A 180 -35.17 -12.91 -4.47
N ALA A 181 -34.70 -11.69 -4.75
CA ALA A 181 -34.75 -11.10 -6.09
C ALA A 181 -33.84 -11.78 -7.12
N ALA A 182 -32.84 -12.55 -6.66
CA ALA A 182 -31.98 -13.37 -7.51
C ALA A 182 -32.51 -14.81 -7.65
N ALA A 183 -33.09 -15.39 -6.60
CA ALA A 183 -33.69 -16.72 -6.64
C ALA A 183 -34.90 -16.79 -7.59
N GLU A 184 -35.70 -15.73 -7.70
CA GLU A 184 -36.84 -15.66 -8.63
C GLU A 184 -36.42 -15.57 -10.11
N ARG A 185 -35.16 -15.20 -10.41
CA ARG A 185 -34.62 -15.21 -11.79
C ARG A 185 -33.98 -16.55 -12.18
N ASP A 186 -33.43 -17.28 -11.22
CA ASP A 186 -32.72 -18.54 -11.47
C ASP A 186 -33.65 -19.78 -11.41
N ALA A 187 -34.87 -19.66 -10.86
CA ALA A 187 -35.87 -20.73 -10.80
C ALA A 187 -36.53 -21.09 -12.16
N ALA A 188 -36.19 -20.41 -13.25
CA ALA A 188 -36.75 -20.66 -14.58
C ALA A 188 -35.90 -21.60 -15.45
N GLY A 189 -34.86 -22.25 -14.93
CA GLY A 189 -34.09 -23.21 -15.72
C GLY A 189 -33.10 -24.07 -14.97
N THR A 190 -33.44 -25.37 -14.88
CA THR A 190 -32.57 -26.56 -15.07
C THR A 190 -32.61 -27.57 -13.91
N ASN A 191 -33.01 -28.80 -14.25
CA ASN A 191 -33.11 -30.01 -13.41
C ASN A 191 -31.75 -30.53 -12.90
N PRO A 192 -31.69 -31.18 -11.72
CA PRO A 192 -30.55 -31.96 -11.27
C PRO A 192 -30.76 -33.45 -11.58
N ASN A 193 -29.83 -34.07 -12.30
CA ASN A 193 -29.59 -35.51 -12.17
C ASN A 193 -28.28 -35.92 -12.85
N ALA A 194 -27.38 -36.51 -12.08
CA ALA A 194 -26.81 -37.85 -12.31
C ALA A 194 -25.42 -37.98 -11.66
N SER A 195 -25.36 -38.75 -10.57
CA SER A 195 -24.23 -39.62 -10.24
C SER A 195 -24.58 -41.00 -10.79
N PRO A 196 -23.62 -41.76 -11.37
CA PRO A 196 -23.02 -42.90 -10.65
C PRO A 196 -21.55 -43.13 -11.12
N ALA A 197 -20.72 -44.10 -10.72
CA ALA A 197 -20.76 -45.29 -9.88
C ALA A 197 -19.28 -45.68 -9.59
N ALA A 198 -19.08 -46.45 -8.51
CA ALA A 198 -17.85 -47.17 -8.22
C ALA A 198 -17.72 -48.46 -9.05
N GLY A 199 -16.49 -48.90 -9.32
CA GLY A 199 -16.17 -50.30 -9.61
C GLY A 199 -15.27 -50.55 -10.82
N THR A 200 -13.97 -50.73 -10.57
CA THR A 200 -13.06 -51.75 -11.14
C THR A 200 -11.65 -51.47 -10.61
N GLU A 201 -11.16 -52.27 -9.66
CA GLU A 201 -9.78 -52.16 -9.15
C GLU A 201 -8.78 -52.66 -10.21
N SER A 202 -8.32 -51.73 -11.03
CA SER A 202 -7.29 -51.94 -12.05
C SER A 202 -5.90 -51.93 -11.41
N LEU A 203 -4.98 -52.76 -11.92
CA LEU A 203 -3.55 -52.81 -11.56
C LEU A 203 -2.86 -51.43 -11.58
N LEU A 204 -3.44 -50.45 -12.29
CA LEU A 204 -3.09 -49.02 -12.21
C LEU A 204 -3.15 -48.46 -10.78
N ASN A 205 -4.12 -48.87 -9.96
CA ASN A 205 -4.28 -48.38 -8.59
C ASN A 205 -3.15 -48.88 -7.66
N ARG A 206 -2.55 -50.04 -7.96
CA ARG A 206 -1.47 -50.65 -7.16
C ARG A 206 -0.11 -49.96 -7.35
N PHE A 207 0.12 -49.34 -8.50
CA PHE A 207 1.29 -48.49 -8.76
C PHE A 207 1.00 -47.00 -8.54
N ALA A 208 -0.22 -46.54 -8.81
CA ALA A 208 -0.60 -45.15 -8.60
C ALA A 208 -0.66 -44.77 -7.13
N ALA A 209 -1.08 -45.67 -6.23
CA ALA A 209 -1.15 -45.38 -4.79
C ALA A 209 0.21 -45.04 -4.15
N PRO A 210 1.28 -45.86 -4.30
CA PRO A 210 2.59 -45.51 -3.75
C PRO A 210 3.21 -44.29 -4.43
N LEU A 211 2.99 -44.09 -5.73
CA LEU A 211 3.52 -42.93 -6.47
C LEU A 211 2.79 -41.63 -6.06
N ALA A 212 1.47 -41.68 -5.86
CA ALA A 212 0.68 -40.57 -5.34
C ALA A 212 1.08 -40.23 -3.90
N LEU A 213 1.45 -41.23 -3.08
CA LEU A 213 1.96 -41.00 -1.73
C LEU A 213 3.32 -40.29 -1.77
N ILE A 214 4.25 -40.72 -2.63
CA ILE A 214 5.55 -40.06 -2.80
C ILE A 214 5.38 -38.63 -3.29
N LEU A 215 4.55 -38.39 -4.32
CA LEU A 215 4.25 -37.05 -4.82
C LEU A 215 3.52 -36.19 -3.78
N GLY A 216 2.63 -36.81 -2.98
CA GLY A 216 1.95 -36.18 -1.86
C GLY A 216 2.95 -35.67 -0.82
N ILE A 217 3.87 -36.52 -0.36
CA ILE A 217 4.92 -36.14 0.59
C ILE A 217 5.80 -35.03 -0.01
N LEU A 218 6.19 -35.15 -1.28
CA LEU A 218 7.04 -34.17 -1.95
C LEU A 218 6.33 -32.80 -2.05
N SER A 219 5.04 -32.80 -2.40
CA SER A 219 4.20 -31.59 -2.41
C SER A 219 4.04 -30.97 -1.02
N LEU A 220 3.93 -31.79 0.03
CA LEU A 220 3.84 -31.32 1.42
C LEU A 220 5.14 -30.65 1.85
N VAL A 221 6.29 -31.26 1.54
CA VAL A 221 7.61 -30.70 1.87
C VAL A 221 7.83 -29.37 1.13
N LEU A 222 7.52 -29.32 -0.17
CA LEU A 222 7.57 -28.09 -0.96
C LEU A 222 6.66 -27.00 -0.40
N TYR A 223 5.43 -27.37 -0.01
CA TYR A 223 4.49 -26.44 0.61
C TYR A 223 5.02 -25.89 1.93
N ILE A 224 5.61 -26.73 2.79
CA ILE A 224 6.21 -26.31 4.07
C ILE A 224 7.37 -25.35 3.82
N MET A 225 8.28 -25.68 2.89
CA MET A 225 9.41 -24.82 2.52
C MET A 225 8.93 -23.45 2.02
N LEU A 226 7.96 -23.42 1.11
CA LEU A 226 7.36 -22.18 0.62
C LEU A 226 6.71 -21.36 1.75
N ARG A 227 6.04 -22.03 2.69
CA ARG A 227 5.42 -21.35 3.83
C ARG A 227 6.46 -20.74 4.78
N VAL A 228 7.59 -21.43 4.97
CA VAL A 228 8.71 -20.97 5.81
C VAL A 228 9.39 -19.77 5.16
N THR A 229 9.70 -19.83 3.85
CA THR A 229 10.34 -18.72 3.13
C THR A 229 9.44 -17.48 3.06
N LEU A 230 8.13 -17.64 2.79
CA LEU A 230 7.16 -16.54 2.87
C LEU A 230 6.99 -15.99 4.30
N GLY A 231 7.16 -16.85 5.31
CA GLY A 231 7.14 -16.44 6.72
C GLY A 231 8.39 -15.67 7.15
N GLN A 232 9.55 -15.99 6.58
CA GLN A 232 10.80 -15.25 6.79
C GLN A 232 10.75 -13.90 6.06
N TRP A 233 10.34 -13.90 4.78
CA TRP A 233 10.21 -12.69 3.98
C TRP A 233 9.22 -11.68 4.58
N ARG A 234 8.04 -12.13 5.06
CA ARG A 234 7.09 -11.26 5.76
C ARG A 234 7.65 -10.70 7.07
N ARG A 235 8.47 -11.46 7.80
CA ARG A 235 9.12 -10.96 9.03
C ARG A 235 10.18 -9.91 8.70
N GLN A 236 10.91 -10.08 7.60
CA GLN A 236 11.89 -9.10 7.13
C GLN A 236 11.23 -7.79 6.67
N GLN A 237 10.16 -7.87 5.89
CA GLN A 237 9.34 -6.70 5.52
C GLN A 237 8.76 -5.97 6.73
N ARG A 238 8.34 -6.68 7.78
CA ARG A 238 7.89 -6.04 9.02
C ARG A 238 9.01 -5.28 9.73
N ARG A 239 10.25 -5.77 9.68
CA ARG A 239 11.40 -5.07 10.26
C ARG A 239 11.72 -3.80 9.49
N GLU A 240 11.81 -3.90 8.16
CA GLU A 240 12.08 -2.76 7.29
C GLU A 240 11.00 -1.67 7.40
N THR A 241 9.73 -2.07 7.49
CA THR A 241 8.62 -1.10 7.69
C THR A 241 8.60 -0.48 9.09
N LEU A 242 9.02 -1.21 10.13
CA LEU A 242 9.16 -0.65 11.48
C LEU A 242 10.35 0.31 11.56
N GLU A 243 11.48 -0.03 10.96
CA GLU A 243 12.65 0.86 10.85
C GLU A 243 12.32 2.13 10.06
N ALA A 244 11.63 2.01 8.92
CA ALA A 244 11.18 3.17 8.15
C ALA A 244 10.20 4.05 8.94
N LYS A 245 9.29 3.46 9.73
CA LYS A 245 8.39 4.21 10.61
C LYS A 245 9.13 4.91 11.74
N GLN A 246 10.11 4.25 12.37
CA GLN A 246 10.94 4.85 13.41
C GLN A 246 11.77 6.02 12.86
N ALA A 247 12.38 5.85 11.68
CA ALA A 247 13.10 6.93 11.00
C ALA A 247 12.18 8.11 10.65
N ALA A 248 10.96 7.85 10.17
CA ALA A 248 9.98 8.89 9.89
C ALA A 248 9.57 9.65 11.17
N THR A 249 9.35 8.96 12.28
CA THR A 249 9.03 9.60 13.56
C THR A 249 10.19 10.42 14.11
N ALA A 250 11.43 9.94 13.96
CA ALA A 250 12.63 10.70 14.36
C ALA A 250 12.81 11.95 13.51
N ALA A 251 12.60 11.86 12.19
CA ALA A 251 12.64 13.02 11.29
C ALA A 251 11.56 14.05 11.64
N GLN A 252 10.36 13.61 12.03
CA GLN A 252 9.28 14.50 12.44
C GLN A 252 9.60 15.22 13.76
N ALA A 253 10.26 14.55 14.71
CA ALA A 253 10.73 15.17 15.95
C ALA A 253 11.80 16.24 15.67
N ALA A 254 12.80 15.92 14.83
CA ALA A 254 13.83 16.89 14.42
C ALA A 254 13.25 18.10 13.66
N ALA A 255 12.23 17.89 12.82
CA ALA A 255 11.52 18.97 12.15
C ALA A 255 10.76 19.87 13.14
N ALA A 256 10.18 19.29 14.19
CA ALA A 256 9.52 20.07 15.24
C ALA A 256 10.53 20.92 16.03
N GLU A 257 11.69 20.37 16.40
CA GLU A 257 12.76 21.10 17.09
C GLU A 257 13.32 22.26 16.26
N THR A 258 13.59 22.03 14.98
CA THR A 258 14.05 23.09 14.07
C THR A 258 12.99 24.19 13.90
N SER A 259 11.70 23.83 13.81
CA SER A 259 10.63 24.81 13.74
C SER A 259 10.52 25.66 15.01
N ALA A 260 10.75 25.07 16.19
CA ALA A 260 10.77 25.78 17.46
C ALA A 260 11.97 26.74 17.57
N ALA A 261 13.15 26.33 17.10
CA ALA A 261 14.34 27.18 17.06
C ALA A 261 14.17 28.37 16.10
N VAL A 262 13.53 28.15 14.93
CA VAL A 262 13.19 29.23 14.00
C VAL A 262 12.18 30.20 14.62
N ALA A 263 11.18 29.69 15.34
CA ALA A 263 10.22 30.54 16.04
C ALA A 263 10.88 31.39 17.14
N ASP A 264 11.82 30.84 17.91
CA ASP A 264 12.55 31.59 18.94
C ASP A 264 13.46 32.67 18.34
N SER A 265 14.20 32.36 17.27
CA SER A 265 15.02 33.36 16.57
C SER A 265 14.18 34.48 15.96
N ALA A 266 13.03 34.17 15.37
CA ALA A 266 12.07 35.18 14.89
C ALA A 266 11.53 36.06 16.03
N ALA A 267 11.26 35.47 17.20
CA ALA A 267 10.85 36.23 18.38
C ALA A 267 11.96 37.16 18.90
N ARG A 268 13.22 36.71 18.88
CA ARG A 268 14.38 37.54 19.25
C ARG A 268 14.57 38.72 18.29
N LEU A 269 14.41 38.50 16.99
CA LEU A 269 14.47 39.57 15.99
C LEU A 269 13.38 40.61 16.22
N LYS A 270 12.13 40.18 16.47
CA LYS A 270 11.04 41.12 16.79
C LYS A 270 11.29 41.93 18.06
N ARG A 271 11.88 41.33 19.10
CA ARG A 271 12.26 42.07 20.32
C ARG A 271 13.38 43.07 20.05
N ALA A 272 14.38 42.70 19.26
CA ALA A 272 15.46 43.59 18.86
C ALA A 272 14.93 44.78 18.05
N GLU A 273 14.03 44.53 17.09
CA GLU A 273 13.36 45.57 16.30
C GLU A 273 12.54 46.52 17.18
N ALA A 274 11.79 45.99 18.14
CA ALA A 274 11.03 46.80 19.10
C ALA A 274 11.94 47.69 19.97
N LEU A 275 13.11 47.21 20.38
CA LEU A 275 14.09 48.00 21.11
C LEU A 275 14.74 49.10 20.25
N VAL A 276 14.94 48.83 18.95
CA VAL A 276 15.43 49.85 18.00
C VAL A 276 14.39 50.95 17.80
N LEU A 277 13.10 50.60 17.70
CA LEU A 277 12.03 51.61 17.63
C LEU A 277 11.85 52.38 18.96
N ALA A 278 12.00 51.71 20.11
CA ALA A 278 11.88 52.35 21.41
C ALA A 278 13.10 53.21 21.81
N GLY A 279 14.26 52.94 21.21
CA GLY A 279 15.50 53.68 21.42
C GLY A 279 15.65 54.93 20.54
N ALA A 280 14.62 55.34 19.80
CA ALA A 280 14.65 56.57 19.00
C ALA A 280 14.62 57.82 19.92
N PRO A 281 15.71 58.60 20.03
CA PRO A 281 15.65 59.90 20.71
C PRO A 281 14.79 60.88 19.89
N GLU A 282 14.18 61.83 20.60
CA GLU A 282 13.45 62.98 20.04
C GLU A 282 14.18 63.67 18.87
N PRO A 283 13.45 64.29 17.92
CA PRO A 283 13.98 64.72 16.65
C PRO A 283 14.86 65.96 16.79
N ALA A 284 16.17 65.75 16.96
CA ALA A 284 17.18 66.75 16.64
C ALA A 284 18.04 66.24 15.47
N ALA A 285 17.95 66.97 14.36
CA ALA A 285 18.80 66.93 13.17
C ALA A 285 18.71 65.69 12.25
N THR A 286 18.08 65.91 11.09
CA THR A 286 18.35 65.36 9.74
C THR A 286 19.20 64.07 9.63
N PRO A 287 18.69 63.02 8.95
CA PRO A 287 19.47 61.80 8.73
C PRO A 287 20.63 62.08 7.76
N ALA A 288 21.87 61.91 8.24
CA ALA A 288 23.09 61.98 7.45
C ALA A 288 23.24 60.85 6.39
N LEU A 289 22.23 60.00 6.22
CA LEU A 289 22.19 58.93 5.22
C LEU A 289 21.97 59.43 3.77
N ASP A 290 21.56 60.70 3.60
CA ASP A 290 21.41 61.34 2.30
C ASP A 290 22.65 62.09 1.79
N ARG A 291 23.80 61.95 2.47
CA ARG A 291 25.06 62.60 2.05
C ARG A 291 26.13 61.65 1.49
N LEU A 292 25.82 60.38 1.27
CA LEU A 292 26.70 59.51 0.50
C LEU A 292 26.60 59.90 -0.97
N SER A 293 27.71 60.34 -1.55
CA SER A 293 27.75 60.62 -2.99
C SER A 293 27.41 59.35 -3.77
N PRO A 294 26.88 59.47 -5.01
CA PRO A 294 26.55 58.30 -5.83
C PRO A 294 27.74 57.33 -6.00
N ALA A 295 28.96 57.86 -6.01
CA ALA A 295 30.19 57.07 -6.06
C ALA A 295 30.43 56.27 -4.76
N GLN A 296 30.21 56.88 -3.59
CA GLN A 296 30.34 56.20 -2.30
C GLN A 296 29.26 55.12 -2.11
N ARG A 297 28.05 55.32 -2.66
CA ARG A 297 27.00 54.28 -2.64
C ARG A 297 27.41 53.05 -3.42
N LEU A 298 27.98 53.22 -4.61
CA LEU A 298 28.48 52.09 -5.42
C LEU A 298 29.66 51.36 -4.77
N GLU A 299 30.51 52.08 -4.05
CA GLU A 299 31.64 51.48 -3.33
C GLU A 299 31.16 50.66 -2.12
N VAL A 300 30.18 51.16 -1.38
CA VAL A 300 29.53 50.41 -0.29
C VAL A 300 28.81 49.17 -0.85
N GLU A 301 28.07 49.29 -1.95
CA GLU A 301 27.43 48.13 -2.59
C GLU A 301 28.44 47.08 -3.05
N ARG A 302 29.61 47.51 -3.55
CA ARG A 302 30.70 46.60 -3.89
C ARG A 302 31.28 45.89 -2.67
N LEU A 303 31.54 46.61 -1.58
CA LEU A 303 32.07 46.02 -0.34
C LEU A 303 31.06 45.05 0.30
N VAL A 304 29.77 45.39 0.27
CA VAL A 304 28.70 44.49 0.74
C VAL A 304 28.62 43.24 -0.14
N SER A 305 28.64 43.39 -1.47
CA SER A 305 28.62 42.24 -2.39
C SER A 305 29.83 41.34 -2.19
N GLN A 306 31.01 41.92 -2.04
CA GLN A 306 32.24 41.19 -1.75
C GLN A 306 32.14 40.43 -0.43
N ARG A 307 31.64 41.09 0.63
CA ARG A 307 31.50 40.44 1.94
C ARG A 307 30.49 39.32 1.91
N VAL A 308 29.36 39.50 1.23
CA VAL A 308 28.34 38.46 1.06
C VAL A 308 28.90 37.26 0.31
N ASP A 309 29.71 37.48 -0.74
CA ASP A 309 30.35 36.40 -1.48
C ASP A 309 31.38 35.65 -0.63
N GLU A 310 32.15 36.35 0.21
CA GLU A 310 33.08 35.73 1.16
C GLU A 310 32.34 34.90 2.21
N GLU A 311 31.25 35.41 2.78
CA GLU A 311 30.41 34.67 3.73
C GLU A 311 29.74 33.45 3.07
N LEU A 312 29.23 33.58 1.84
CA LEU A 312 28.66 32.44 1.10
C LEU A 312 29.71 31.39 0.76
N ARG A 313 30.95 31.82 0.47
CA ARG A 313 32.07 30.90 0.20
C ARG A 313 32.52 30.20 1.48
N TRP A 314 32.57 30.91 2.60
CA TRP A 314 32.83 30.34 3.92
C TRP A 314 31.74 29.35 4.32
N LEU A 315 30.46 29.71 4.16
CA LEU A 315 29.34 28.82 4.44
C LEU A 315 29.40 27.55 3.60
N ARG A 316 29.69 27.62 2.29
CA ARG A 316 29.86 26.42 1.46
C ARG A 316 31.01 25.53 1.93
N ALA A 317 32.12 26.10 2.39
CA ALA A 317 33.27 25.35 2.87
C ALA A 317 32.98 24.64 4.21
N ASN A 318 32.21 25.26 5.09
CA ASN A 318 31.96 24.76 6.45
C ASN A 318 30.60 24.03 6.60
N LEU A 319 29.72 24.10 5.60
CA LEU A 319 28.42 23.40 5.61
C LEU A 319 28.53 21.88 5.84
N PRO A 320 29.48 21.16 5.24
CA PRO A 320 29.62 19.72 5.45
C PRO A 320 29.97 19.37 6.91
N GLU A 321 30.80 20.19 7.55
CA GLU A 321 31.23 20.01 8.94
C GLU A 321 30.11 20.34 9.91
N LEU A 322 29.39 21.45 9.68
CA LEU A 322 28.21 21.83 10.47
C LEU A 322 27.07 20.81 10.35
N VAL A 323 26.86 20.22 9.17
CA VAL A 323 25.88 19.14 8.96
C VAL A 323 26.34 17.84 9.62
N ALA A 324 27.63 17.52 9.57
CA ALA A 324 28.19 16.36 10.26
C ALA A 324 28.10 16.50 11.80
N GLU A 325 28.31 17.69 12.35
CA GLU A 325 28.18 17.97 13.78
C GLU A 325 26.71 17.92 14.23
N ALA A 326 25.78 18.48 13.43
CA ALA A 326 24.35 18.42 13.69
C ALA A 326 23.76 17.01 13.59
N THR A 327 24.33 16.14 12.75
CA THR A 327 23.91 14.73 12.62
C THR A 327 24.67 13.77 13.55
N GLY A 328 25.85 14.17 14.04
CA GLY A 328 26.71 13.38 14.93
C GLY A 328 26.35 13.47 16.43
N ALA A 329 25.56 14.47 16.85
CA ALA A 329 25.20 14.65 18.26
C ALA A 329 24.24 13.58 18.84
N ALA A 330 23.77 12.62 18.04
CA ALA A 330 22.90 11.53 18.49
C ALA A 330 23.62 10.21 18.81
N ALA A 331 24.95 10.17 18.81
CA ALA A 331 25.71 8.97 19.15
C ALA A 331 26.64 9.18 20.34
N THR A 332 26.07 9.26 21.55
CA THR A 332 26.80 8.77 22.73
C THR A 332 26.81 7.24 22.67
N PRO A 333 27.98 6.59 22.58
CA PRO A 333 28.05 5.14 22.73
C PRO A 333 27.78 4.81 24.19
N THR A 334 26.57 4.32 24.49
CA THR A 334 26.32 3.56 25.72
C THR A 334 27.29 2.38 25.73
N ALA A 335 28.24 2.44 26.66
CA ALA A 335 29.20 1.39 26.95
C ALA A 335 28.48 0.04 27.09
N ALA A 336 28.96 -0.95 26.33
CA ALA A 336 28.52 -2.33 26.41
C ALA A 336 28.74 -2.87 27.84
N PRO A 337 27.80 -3.66 28.40
CA PRO A 337 28.05 -4.37 29.65
C PRO A 337 29.10 -5.46 29.40
N ALA A 338 30.07 -5.51 30.31
CA ALA A 338 31.20 -6.44 30.29
C ALA A 338 30.74 -7.91 30.28
N PRO A 339 31.48 -8.81 29.60
CA PRO A 339 31.22 -10.25 29.66
C PRO A 339 31.62 -10.80 31.04
N LEU A 340 30.67 -11.47 31.70
CA LEU A 340 30.93 -12.26 32.91
C LEU A 340 31.79 -13.49 32.57
N PRO A 341 32.77 -13.84 33.42
CA PRO A 341 33.67 -14.97 33.19
C PRO A 341 33.01 -16.32 33.49
N ASP A 342 33.37 -17.31 32.67
CA ASP A 342 33.13 -18.73 32.88
C ASP A 342 33.80 -19.25 34.18
N ALA A 343 33.08 -20.11 34.92
CA ALA A 343 33.57 -21.31 35.62
C ALA A 343 32.44 -21.94 36.48
N PRO A 344 32.59 -23.18 37.00
CA PRO A 344 32.65 -24.44 36.27
C PRO A 344 31.61 -25.45 36.77
N ALA A 345 31.57 -26.61 36.12
CA ALA A 345 30.78 -27.78 36.49
C ALA A 345 31.22 -28.44 37.82
N THR A 346 30.25 -28.70 38.69
CA THR A 346 30.17 -29.80 39.69
C THR A 346 28.67 -29.98 39.97
N GLY A 347 28.04 -31.15 39.88
CA GLY A 347 28.41 -32.39 40.52
C GLY A 347 27.66 -32.51 41.86
N GLN A 348 26.65 -33.38 41.87
CA GLN A 348 26.12 -34.13 43.03
C GLN A 348 25.18 -33.49 44.08
N VAL A 349 24.01 -34.16 44.20
CA VAL A 349 23.49 -34.86 45.42
C VAL A 349 22.59 -34.10 46.41
N ALA A 350 21.59 -34.89 46.84
CA ALA A 350 20.69 -34.85 47.98
C ALA A 350 19.39 -34.06 47.78
N ASP A 351 18.24 -34.73 47.70
CA ASP A 351 17.51 -35.49 48.74
C ASP A 351 16.90 -34.59 49.82
N ASP A 352 15.65 -34.93 50.11
CA ASP A 352 14.88 -34.63 51.31
C ASP A 352 14.17 -33.28 51.53
N VAL A 353 13.08 -33.42 52.30
CA VAL A 353 12.24 -32.40 52.96
C VAL A 353 11.00 -31.90 52.21
N GLN A 354 10.01 -32.79 52.11
CA GLN A 354 8.74 -32.74 52.85
C GLN A 354 8.37 -31.42 53.56
N MET A 355 7.14 -30.90 53.33
CA MET A 355 6.22 -30.39 54.37
C MET A 355 4.87 -30.06 53.71
N ASP A 356 3.84 -30.80 54.14
CA ASP A 356 2.39 -30.56 54.20
C ASP A 356 1.66 -29.75 53.10
#